data_AF-A0A9E4CTY2-F1
#
_entry.id   AF-A0A9E4CTY2-F1
#
_cell.length_a   1.000
_cell.length_b   1.000
_cell.length_c   1.000
_cell.angle_alpha   90.00
_cell.angle_beta   90.00
_cell.angle_gamma   90.00
#
_symmetry.space_group_name_H-M   'P 1'
#
loop_
_entity.id
_entity.type
_entity.pdbx_description
1 polymer ?
#
loop_
_entity_poly.entity_id
_entity_poly.type
_entity_poly.pdbx_seq_one_letter_code
_entity_poly.pdbx_strand_id
1 'polypeptide(L)'
;LACTAAFHLLRRVQRAWPGLDGADSAAAGFGGRLTPWRAAVFVGAVAASPVLALAGWVSVYHETELWAFALFLWTAVRLLDLLHAPSPRHVRAAGLLAVATVLTRASVGIGALVAVGLVAVVLWRRDHRPDARRGLSWAVAGLLANSLVNYAKVGTWLDLPADRQVLTLQSPARAAWFAGNGGSFFSPRFLPTTVVQYLRPDAVHFERLVPFVKFGPNASDLGSYPLEGNTASSSLTVAATALCLLAVIGAGMVVRRRAWWLAWPWAGAVVAAAPTLMIGFIANRYLVDLLPVLVLPAAVAAVAWRPARARLWKGLALASLVWGAWANVAFAVWTSELKNPGFTSWRYQIDDAVFGGAPPNVVDVVPGGPVPSPGTVGIDGACDGLYIVEDDHWVPLELAWGARRIAFVMPALTADHWEQTLITTGDGVLTAIRADSTGLTWDPTDGESSAALVPAGALVEVVADPVAGGMHVVADGTEVMFLLASPDLSTATLGEGIEDRTPTDRGTPICDAIAARR
;
A
#
# COMPACT_ATOMS: atom_id res chain seq x y z
N LEU A 1 4.51 -13.00 -14.06
CA LEU A 1 5.81 -13.66 -13.79
C LEU A 1 5.84 -14.45 -12.47
N ALA A 2 5.36 -13.89 -11.35
CA ALA A 2 5.34 -14.58 -10.06
C ALA A 2 4.62 -15.95 -10.10
N CYS A 3 3.45 -16.05 -10.74
CA CYS A 3 2.71 -17.31 -10.89
C CYS A 3 3.52 -18.39 -11.66
N THR A 4 4.24 -17.99 -12.70
CA THR A 4 5.13 -18.86 -13.47
C THR A 4 6.29 -19.35 -12.60
N ALA A 5 6.93 -18.45 -11.86
CA ALA A 5 8.01 -18.79 -10.93
C ALA A 5 7.52 -19.74 -9.83
N ALA A 6 6.33 -19.50 -9.28
CA ALA A 6 5.68 -20.38 -8.30
C ALA A 6 5.46 -21.79 -8.86
N PHE A 7 4.89 -21.91 -10.08
CA PHE A 7 4.73 -23.22 -10.71
C PHE A 7 6.08 -23.95 -10.88
N HIS A 8 7.13 -23.25 -11.32
CA HIS A 8 8.45 -23.83 -11.41
C HIS A 8 9.00 -24.25 -10.04
N LEU A 9 8.85 -23.41 -9.01
CA LEU A 9 9.27 -23.70 -7.65
C LEU A 9 8.63 -24.99 -7.15
N LEU A 10 7.32 -25.13 -7.33
CA LEU A 10 6.57 -26.33 -6.97
C LEU A 10 7.13 -27.58 -7.67
N ARG A 11 7.46 -27.50 -8.96
CA ARG A 11 8.08 -28.60 -9.70
C ARG A 11 9.49 -28.95 -9.19
N ARG A 12 10.26 -27.98 -8.70
CA ARG A 12 11.60 -28.20 -8.13
C ARG A 12 11.48 -28.88 -6.77
N VAL A 13 10.57 -28.41 -5.93
CA VAL A 13 10.24 -29.06 -4.65
C VAL A 13 9.78 -30.49 -4.89
N GLN A 14 8.91 -30.74 -5.87
CA GLN A 14 8.46 -32.08 -6.23
C GLN A 14 9.62 -33.02 -6.59
N ARG A 15 10.57 -32.58 -7.41
CA ARG A 15 11.73 -33.39 -7.82
C ARG A 15 12.69 -33.66 -6.65
N ALA A 16 12.85 -32.70 -5.75
CA ALA A 16 13.81 -32.78 -4.66
C ALA A 16 13.23 -33.43 -3.38
N TRP A 17 11.92 -33.61 -3.27
CA TRP A 17 11.29 -34.14 -2.06
C TRP A 17 11.55 -35.66 -1.91
N PRO A 18 12.23 -36.10 -0.84
CA PRO A 18 12.58 -37.51 -0.65
C PRO A 18 11.34 -38.41 -0.45
N GLY A 19 11.37 -39.63 -1.00
CA GLY A 19 10.39 -40.68 -0.67
C GLY A 19 9.06 -40.62 -1.42
N LEU A 20 9.01 -40.05 -2.63
CA LEU A 20 7.85 -40.16 -3.52
C LEU A 20 7.72 -41.55 -4.19
N ASP A 21 8.80 -42.35 -4.19
CA ASP A 21 8.91 -43.60 -4.95
C ASP A 21 8.93 -44.89 -4.10
N GLY A 22 8.75 -44.81 -2.76
CA GLY A 22 8.83 -45.96 -1.86
C GLY A 22 7.46 -46.47 -1.35
N ALA A 23 7.26 -47.80 -1.29
CA ALA A 23 6.01 -48.45 -0.86
C ALA A 23 5.52 -48.05 0.56
N ASP A 24 6.45 -47.75 1.48
CA ASP A 24 6.13 -47.31 2.85
C ASP A 24 5.45 -45.93 2.94
N SER A 25 5.50 -45.15 1.86
CA SER A 25 4.88 -43.82 1.81
C SER A 25 3.34 -43.90 1.75
N ALA A 26 2.79 -44.93 1.09
CA ALA A 26 1.36 -45.11 0.92
C ALA A 26 0.61 -45.31 2.25
N ALA A 27 1.19 -46.07 3.19
CA ALA A 27 0.59 -46.35 4.50
C ALA A 27 0.49 -45.11 5.41
N ALA A 28 1.35 -44.10 5.21
CA ALA A 28 1.37 -42.88 6.02
C ALA A 28 0.60 -41.71 5.40
N GLY A 29 -0.02 -41.89 4.22
CA GLY A 29 -0.66 -40.80 3.49
C GLY A 29 0.34 -39.82 2.88
N PHE A 30 1.52 -40.27 2.45
CA PHE A 30 2.53 -39.45 1.77
C PHE A 30 2.94 -40.16 0.46
N GLY A 31 3.53 -39.48 -0.54
CA GLY A 31 4.13 -40.18 -1.70
C GLY A 31 3.26 -40.35 -2.97
N GLY A 32 3.48 -39.53 -3.99
CA GLY A 32 3.00 -39.72 -5.37
C GLY A 32 2.77 -38.42 -6.16
N ARG A 33 2.53 -38.54 -7.48
CA ARG A 33 2.61 -37.44 -8.45
C ARG A 33 1.79 -36.22 -8.05
N LEU A 34 2.37 -35.03 -8.20
CA LEU A 34 1.67 -33.74 -8.08
C LEU A 34 0.46 -33.74 -9.03
N THR A 35 -0.74 -33.68 -8.45
CA THR A 35 -1.99 -33.61 -9.22
C THR A 35 -2.23 -32.18 -9.71
N PRO A 36 -2.88 -31.99 -10.88
CA PRO A 36 -3.16 -30.65 -11.43
C PRO A 36 -3.85 -29.71 -10.44
N TRP A 37 -4.82 -30.20 -9.66
CA TRP A 37 -5.55 -29.34 -8.72
C TRP A 37 -4.67 -28.78 -7.58
N ARG A 38 -3.67 -29.54 -7.09
CA ARG A 38 -2.74 -29.05 -6.04
C ARG A 38 -1.82 -27.98 -6.58
N ALA A 39 -1.39 -28.14 -7.83
CA ALA A 39 -0.63 -27.12 -8.53
C ALA A 39 -1.47 -25.85 -8.75
N ALA A 40 -2.73 -26.02 -9.19
CA ALA A 40 -3.67 -24.92 -9.37
C ALA A 40 -3.94 -24.19 -8.04
N VAL A 41 -4.16 -24.92 -6.94
CA VAL A 41 -4.36 -24.32 -5.62
C VAL A 41 -3.13 -23.53 -5.17
N PHE A 42 -1.93 -24.08 -5.30
CA PHE A 42 -0.71 -23.38 -4.89
C PHE A 42 -0.45 -22.12 -5.73
N VAL A 43 -0.54 -22.22 -7.06
CA VAL A 43 -0.34 -21.07 -7.95
C VAL A 43 -1.46 -20.04 -7.77
N GLY A 44 -2.70 -20.50 -7.63
CA GLY A 44 -3.86 -19.67 -7.30
C GLY A 44 -3.69 -18.97 -5.96
N ALA A 45 -3.09 -19.61 -4.96
CA ALA A 45 -2.86 -18.99 -3.65
C ALA A 45 -1.82 -17.87 -3.73
N VAL A 46 -0.80 -18.01 -4.59
CA VAL A 46 0.13 -16.90 -4.91
C VAL A 46 -0.60 -15.79 -5.66
N ALA A 47 -1.42 -16.13 -6.65
CA ALA A 47 -2.15 -15.17 -7.45
C ALA A 47 -3.18 -14.38 -6.62
N ALA A 48 -3.91 -15.04 -5.72
CA ALA A 48 -4.96 -14.49 -4.87
C ALA A 48 -4.44 -13.93 -3.53
N SER A 49 -3.14 -13.64 -3.44
CA SER A 49 -2.49 -13.03 -2.29
C SER A 49 -2.41 -11.49 -2.45
N PRO A 50 -1.73 -10.73 -1.56
CA PRO A 50 -1.43 -9.31 -1.75
C PRO A 50 -0.86 -8.93 -3.13
N VAL A 51 -0.28 -9.88 -3.86
CA VAL A 51 0.08 -9.73 -5.29
C VAL A 51 -1.09 -9.22 -6.14
N LEU A 52 -2.32 -9.71 -5.91
CA LEU A 52 -3.50 -9.30 -6.67
C LEU A 52 -3.86 -7.84 -6.38
N ALA A 53 -3.81 -7.43 -5.11
CA ALA A 53 -4.11 -6.07 -4.71
C ALA A 53 -3.14 -5.08 -5.38
N LEU A 54 -1.85 -5.40 -5.34
CA LEU A 54 -0.82 -4.56 -5.96
C LEU A 54 -0.90 -4.54 -7.49
N ALA A 55 -1.33 -5.63 -8.11
CA ALA A 55 -1.52 -5.67 -9.56
C ALA A 55 -2.73 -4.83 -10.02
N GLY A 56 -3.70 -4.58 -9.14
CA GLY A 56 -4.90 -3.79 -9.43
C GLY A 56 -4.68 -2.27 -9.38
N TRP A 57 -3.60 -1.80 -8.76
CA TRP A 57 -3.32 -0.37 -8.60
C TRP A 57 -1.90 -0.04 -9.07
N VAL A 58 -1.80 0.75 -10.14
CA VAL A 58 -0.52 1.12 -10.75
C VAL A 58 0.15 2.22 -9.93
N SER A 59 1.14 1.84 -9.12
CA SER A 59 2.09 2.77 -8.51
C SER A 59 3.51 2.23 -8.68
N VAL A 60 4.50 3.13 -8.75
CA VAL A 60 5.92 2.73 -8.86
C VAL A 60 6.32 1.83 -7.70
N TYR A 61 5.80 2.07 -6.49
CA TYR A 61 6.06 1.23 -5.32
C TYR A 61 5.54 -0.19 -5.51
N HIS A 62 4.32 -0.36 -6.02
CA HIS A 62 3.72 -1.67 -6.23
C HIS A 62 4.46 -2.47 -7.30
N GLU A 63 4.87 -1.80 -8.37
CA GLU A 63 5.69 -2.43 -9.40
C GLU A 63 7.00 -2.99 -8.81
N THR A 64 7.71 -2.19 -8.00
CA THR A 64 8.97 -2.67 -7.37
C THR A 64 8.75 -3.87 -6.44
N GLU A 65 7.66 -3.89 -5.68
CA GLU A 65 7.31 -4.99 -4.76
C GLU A 65 6.98 -6.28 -5.53
N LEU A 66 6.18 -6.17 -6.59
CA LEU A 66 5.82 -7.29 -7.45
C LEU A 66 7.03 -7.89 -8.18
N TRP A 67 7.91 -7.03 -8.72
CA TRP A 67 9.15 -7.48 -9.37
C TRP A 67 10.10 -8.14 -8.38
N ALA A 68 10.33 -7.54 -7.22
CA ALA A 68 11.20 -8.10 -6.21
C ALA A 68 10.69 -9.47 -5.73
N PHE A 69 9.39 -9.62 -5.49
CA PHE A 69 8.80 -10.92 -5.16
C PHE A 69 8.99 -11.95 -6.28
N ALA A 70 8.72 -11.58 -7.54
CA ALA A 70 8.89 -12.49 -8.67
C ALA A 70 10.36 -12.92 -8.86
N LEU A 71 11.31 -11.99 -8.75
CA LEU A 71 12.75 -12.24 -8.85
C LEU A 71 13.25 -13.11 -7.68
N PHE A 72 12.73 -12.90 -6.47
CA PHE A 72 13.01 -13.77 -5.32
C PHE A 72 12.55 -15.21 -5.59
N LEU A 73 11.34 -15.41 -6.10
CA LEU A 73 10.85 -16.76 -6.42
C LEU A 73 11.73 -17.45 -7.46
N TRP A 74 12.17 -16.73 -8.49
CA TRP A 74 13.11 -17.26 -9.48
C TRP A 74 14.48 -17.55 -8.88
N THR A 75 14.96 -16.72 -7.96
CA THR A 75 16.18 -16.99 -7.19
C THR A 75 16.04 -18.30 -6.43
N ALA A 76 14.94 -18.48 -5.69
CA ALA A 76 14.66 -19.70 -4.96
C ALA A 76 14.60 -20.94 -5.88
N VAL A 77 13.93 -20.86 -7.04
CA VAL A 77 13.93 -21.92 -8.06
C VAL A 77 15.36 -22.33 -8.43
N ARG A 78 16.24 -21.36 -8.70
CA ARG A 78 17.64 -21.63 -9.08
C ARG A 78 18.48 -22.15 -7.93
N LEU A 79 18.20 -21.74 -6.69
CA LEU A 79 18.84 -22.30 -5.50
C LEU A 79 18.47 -23.77 -5.27
N LEU A 80 17.22 -24.18 -5.55
CA LEU A 80 16.84 -25.59 -5.49
C LEU A 80 17.51 -26.41 -6.60
N ASP A 81 17.55 -25.89 -7.83
CA ASP A 81 18.30 -26.53 -8.93
C ASP A 81 19.79 -26.65 -8.57
N LEU A 82 20.38 -25.64 -7.91
CA LEU A 82 21.77 -25.63 -7.47
C LEU A 82 22.06 -26.62 -6.33
N LEU A 83 21.17 -26.74 -5.35
CA LEU A 83 21.30 -27.70 -4.24
C LEU A 83 21.20 -29.16 -4.69
N HIS A 84 20.49 -29.40 -5.79
CA HIS A 84 20.29 -30.74 -6.35
C HIS A 84 21.36 -31.11 -7.39
N ALA A 85 21.72 -30.17 -8.27
CA ALA A 85 22.74 -30.33 -9.30
C ALA A 85 23.64 -29.09 -9.35
N PRO A 86 24.70 -29.05 -8.53
CA PRO A 86 25.64 -27.95 -8.50
C PRO A 86 26.21 -27.66 -9.89
N SER A 87 26.05 -26.42 -10.38
CA SER A 87 26.60 -26.01 -11.67
C SER A 87 26.88 -24.51 -11.72
N PRO A 88 27.89 -24.06 -12.47
CA PRO A 88 28.18 -22.64 -12.68
C PRO A 88 27.02 -21.88 -13.33
N ARG A 89 26.18 -22.57 -14.10
CA ARG A 89 25.00 -21.96 -14.75
C ARG A 89 23.94 -21.63 -13.69
N HIS A 90 23.66 -22.54 -12.76
CA HIS A 90 22.70 -22.32 -11.69
C HIS A 90 23.18 -21.24 -10.71
N VAL A 91 24.48 -21.25 -10.33
CA VAL A 91 25.04 -20.21 -9.46
C VAL A 91 24.93 -18.82 -10.10
N ARG A 92 25.34 -18.68 -11.38
CA ARG A 92 25.23 -17.40 -12.09
C ARG A 92 23.80 -16.92 -12.20
N ALA A 93 22.86 -17.80 -12.54
CA ALA A 93 21.45 -17.43 -12.64
C ALA A 93 20.88 -17.00 -11.27
N ALA A 94 21.13 -17.77 -10.20
CA ALA A 94 20.68 -17.40 -8.86
C ALA A 94 21.30 -16.08 -8.38
N GLY A 95 22.60 -15.89 -8.63
CA GLY A 95 23.33 -14.66 -8.30
C GLY A 95 22.78 -13.44 -9.04
N LEU A 96 22.64 -13.52 -10.37
CA LEU A 96 22.08 -12.43 -11.19
C LEU A 96 20.66 -12.07 -10.76
N LEU A 97 19.81 -13.06 -10.47
CA LEU A 97 18.44 -12.82 -10.00
C LEU A 97 18.43 -12.18 -8.61
N ALA A 98 19.30 -12.60 -7.69
CA ALA A 98 19.42 -11.99 -6.36
C ALA A 98 19.93 -10.54 -6.44
N VAL A 99 20.91 -10.27 -7.32
CA VAL A 99 21.38 -8.90 -7.61
C VAL A 99 20.25 -8.05 -8.20
N ALA A 100 19.52 -8.56 -9.19
CA ALA A 100 18.37 -7.85 -9.74
C ALA A 100 17.29 -7.60 -8.67
N THR A 101 17.08 -8.56 -7.76
CA THR A 101 16.12 -8.41 -6.65
C THR A 101 16.54 -7.26 -5.73
N VAL A 102 17.80 -7.19 -5.30
CA VAL A 102 18.27 -6.13 -4.38
C VAL A 102 18.29 -4.76 -5.01
N LEU A 103 18.63 -4.66 -6.30
CA LEU A 103 18.58 -3.40 -7.04
C LEU A 103 17.13 -2.94 -7.34
N THR A 104 16.17 -3.86 -7.29
CA THR A 104 14.73 -3.55 -7.41
C THR A 104 14.16 -3.11 -6.06
N ARG A 105 14.44 -3.89 -5.01
CA ARG A 105 13.97 -3.63 -3.65
C ARG A 105 14.94 -4.23 -2.63
N ALA A 106 15.58 -3.36 -1.86
CA ALA A 106 16.65 -3.75 -0.95
C ALA A 106 16.21 -4.79 0.10
N SER A 107 15.01 -4.67 0.69
CA SER A 107 14.54 -5.59 1.74
C SER A 107 14.50 -7.05 1.27
N VAL A 108 13.69 -7.33 0.25
CA VAL A 108 13.54 -8.67 -0.33
C VAL A 108 14.85 -9.15 -0.96
N GLY A 109 15.61 -8.24 -1.57
CA GLY A 109 16.89 -8.57 -2.19
C GLY A 109 18.00 -8.93 -1.22
N ILE A 110 18.10 -8.28 -0.06
CA ILE A 110 19.04 -8.69 1.00
C ILE A 110 18.74 -10.13 1.43
N GLY A 111 17.46 -10.48 1.61
CA GLY A 111 17.07 -11.86 1.87
C GLY A 111 17.45 -12.83 0.74
N ALA A 112 17.32 -12.42 -0.52
CA ALA A 112 17.76 -13.22 -1.67
C ALA A 112 19.28 -13.45 -1.67
N LEU A 113 20.08 -12.42 -1.40
CA LEU A 113 21.54 -12.51 -1.29
C LEU A 113 21.97 -13.41 -0.13
N VAL A 114 21.29 -13.31 1.02
CA VAL A 114 21.51 -14.21 2.16
C VAL A 114 21.18 -15.66 1.80
N ALA A 115 20.08 -15.91 1.09
CA ALA A 115 19.74 -17.25 0.61
C ALA A 115 20.85 -17.82 -0.30
N VAL A 116 21.37 -17.01 -1.23
CA VAL A 116 22.50 -17.39 -2.10
C VAL A 116 23.76 -17.70 -1.28
N GLY A 117 24.11 -16.85 -0.31
CA GLY A 117 25.26 -17.03 0.57
C GLY A 117 25.16 -18.29 1.42
N LEU A 118 24.01 -18.55 2.04
CA LEU A 118 23.80 -19.75 2.86
C LEU A 118 23.88 -21.03 2.03
N VAL A 119 23.28 -21.05 0.83
CA VAL A 119 23.41 -22.19 -0.09
C VAL A 119 24.87 -22.36 -0.53
N ALA A 120 25.60 -21.27 -0.79
CA ALA A 120 27.02 -21.34 -1.11
C ALA A 120 27.85 -21.96 0.03
N VAL A 121 27.56 -21.64 1.29
CA VAL A 121 28.19 -22.27 2.46
C VAL A 121 27.89 -23.78 2.53
N VAL A 122 26.65 -24.19 2.19
CA VAL A 122 26.29 -25.60 2.10
C VAL A 122 27.08 -26.31 1.00
N LEU A 123 27.22 -25.68 -0.17
CA LEU A 123 28.04 -26.22 -1.26
C LEU A 123 29.52 -26.33 -0.87
N TRP A 124 30.03 -25.37 -0.10
CA TRP A 124 31.38 -25.42 0.43
C TRP A 124 31.59 -26.64 1.32
N ARG A 125 30.63 -26.92 2.22
CA ARG A 125 30.64 -28.10 3.11
C ARG A 125 30.48 -29.42 2.36
N ARG A 126 29.97 -29.40 1.13
CA ARG A 126 29.85 -30.56 0.22
C ARG A 126 31.01 -30.65 -0.77
N ASP A 127 32.12 -29.95 -0.52
CA ASP A 127 33.32 -29.89 -1.37
C ASP A 127 33.11 -29.35 -2.80
N HIS A 128 32.00 -28.67 -3.08
CA HIS A 128 31.77 -27.93 -4.34
C HIS A 128 32.37 -26.52 -4.29
N ARG A 129 33.66 -26.41 -3.94
CA ARG A 129 34.34 -25.13 -3.64
C ARG A 129 34.28 -24.08 -4.78
N PRO A 130 34.43 -24.43 -6.08
CA PRO A 130 34.36 -23.43 -7.14
C PRO A 130 32.99 -22.74 -7.23
N ASP A 131 31.91 -23.50 -7.09
CA ASP A 131 30.54 -22.98 -7.13
C ASP A 131 30.18 -22.22 -5.84
N ALA A 132 30.67 -22.69 -4.69
CA ALA A 132 30.55 -21.97 -3.43
C ALA A 132 31.23 -20.60 -3.47
N ARG A 133 32.46 -20.50 -3.99
CA ARG A 133 33.16 -19.22 -4.16
C ARG A 133 32.37 -18.26 -5.04
N ARG A 134 31.88 -18.73 -6.19
CA ARG A 134 31.04 -17.94 -7.09
C ARG A 134 29.76 -17.45 -6.40
N GLY A 135 29.08 -18.32 -5.65
CA GLY A 135 27.86 -17.95 -4.92
C GLY A 135 28.11 -16.87 -3.87
N LEU A 136 29.18 -17.01 -3.08
CA LEU A 136 29.58 -16.00 -2.12
C LEU A 136 29.99 -14.68 -2.80
N SER A 137 30.73 -14.75 -3.90
CA SER A 137 31.07 -13.57 -4.71
C SER A 137 29.83 -12.84 -5.21
N TRP A 138 28.80 -13.54 -5.69
CA TRP A 138 27.53 -12.92 -6.09
C TRP A 138 26.80 -12.26 -4.92
N ALA A 139 26.74 -12.91 -3.76
CA ALA A 139 26.10 -12.35 -2.58
C ALA A 139 26.78 -11.04 -2.13
N VAL A 140 28.13 -11.04 -2.06
CA VAL A 140 28.92 -9.85 -1.70
C VAL A 140 28.82 -8.77 -2.77
N ALA A 141 28.96 -9.13 -4.05
CA ALA A 141 28.90 -8.17 -5.15
C ALA A 141 27.51 -7.50 -5.25
N GLY A 142 26.43 -8.25 -5.02
CA GLY A 142 25.08 -7.69 -4.99
C GLY A 142 24.87 -6.70 -3.85
N LEU A 143 25.36 -7.03 -2.65
CA LEU A 143 25.29 -6.11 -1.51
C LEU A 143 26.09 -4.84 -1.79
N LEU A 144 27.33 -4.98 -2.27
CA LEU A 144 28.18 -3.83 -2.64
C LEU A 144 27.53 -2.98 -3.73
N ALA A 145 26.94 -3.59 -4.76
CA ALA A 145 26.27 -2.86 -5.83
C ALA A 145 25.11 -2.02 -5.28
N ASN A 146 24.23 -2.62 -4.45
CA ASN A 146 23.15 -1.87 -3.80
C ASN A 146 23.69 -0.73 -2.94
N SER A 147 24.68 -1.00 -2.08
CA SER A 147 25.22 0.00 -1.18
C SER A 147 25.93 1.14 -1.89
N LEU A 148 26.63 0.86 -3.00
CA LEU A 148 27.27 1.88 -3.83
C LEU A 148 26.25 2.75 -4.55
N VAL A 149 25.18 2.16 -5.10
CA VAL A 149 24.09 2.92 -5.73
C VAL A 149 23.40 3.80 -4.68
N ASN A 150 23.14 3.28 -3.49
CA ASN A 150 22.56 4.06 -2.41
C ASN A 150 23.48 5.21 -2.00
N TYR A 151 24.77 4.94 -1.78
CA TYR A 151 25.73 5.97 -1.41
C TYR A 151 25.85 7.06 -2.49
N ALA A 152 25.90 6.66 -3.77
CA ALA A 152 25.99 7.61 -4.88
C ALA A 152 24.73 8.49 -5.03
N LYS A 153 23.53 7.94 -4.75
CA LYS A 153 22.27 8.68 -4.88
C LYS A 153 21.97 9.56 -3.68
N VAL A 154 22.20 9.06 -2.47
CA VAL A 154 21.68 9.64 -1.23
C VAL A 154 22.72 9.85 -0.14
N GLY A 155 23.95 9.37 -0.32
CA GLY A 155 25.05 9.55 0.64
C GLY A 155 25.02 8.59 1.83
N THR A 156 24.15 7.58 1.81
CA THR A 156 24.00 6.56 2.86
C THR A 156 24.26 5.16 2.30
N TRP A 157 24.80 4.23 3.09
CA TRP A 157 25.14 2.89 2.59
C TRP A 157 23.93 1.96 2.47
N LEU A 158 23.03 1.94 3.46
CA LEU A 158 21.91 1.00 3.52
C LEU A 158 20.60 1.65 3.99
N ASP A 159 20.64 2.90 4.45
CA ASP A 159 19.47 3.61 4.96
C ASP A 159 18.95 4.63 3.94
N LEU A 160 17.74 5.13 4.15
CA LEU A 160 17.16 6.23 3.39
C LEU A 160 17.42 7.54 4.16
N PRO A 161 17.86 8.64 3.51
CA PRO A 161 18.11 9.91 4.17
C PRO A 161 16.78 10.58 4.54
N ALA A 162 16.15 10.12 5.61
CA ALA A 162 14.82 10.55 6.01
C ALA A 162 14.77 12.06 6.32
N ASP A 163 15.87 12.62 6.82
CA ASP A 163 16.11 14.03 7.10
C ASP A 163 16.10 14.91 5.84
N ARG A 164 16.37 14.34 4.66
CA ARG A 164 16.44 15.07 3.39
C ARG A 164 15.19 14.94 2.52
N GLN A 165 14.18 14.21 2.99
CA GLN A 165 12.92 14.09 2.26
C GLN A 165 12.20 15.44 2.30
N VAL A 166 11.68 15.90 1.15
CA VAL A 166 10.91 17.14 1.04
C VAL A 166 9.81 17.21 2.10
N LEU A 167 9.08 16.10 2.29
CA LEU A 167 8.03 16.00 3.30
C LEU A 167 8.55 16.19 4.75
N THR A 168 9.75 15.69 5.06
CA THR A 168 10.38 15.90 6.38
C THR A 168 10.84 17.34 6.55
N LEU A 169 11.36 17.97 5.48
CA LEU A 169 11.79 19.37 5.50
C LEU A 169 10.62 20.34 5.66
N GLN A 170 9.43 19.95 5.21
CA GLN A 170 8.21 20.77 5.27
C GLN A 170 7.35 20.51 6.52
N SER A 171 7.54 19.39 7.21
CA SER A 171 6.73 19.01 8.39
C SER A 171 7.59 18.94 9.66
N PRO A 172 7.49 19.93 10.57
CA PRO A 172 8.20 19.91 11.85
C PRO A 172 7.87 18.67 12.70
N ALA A 173 6.63 18.19 12.64
CA ALA A 173 6.19 16.99 13.35
C ALA A 173 6.91 15.74 12.83
N ARG A 174 7.02 15.59 11.50
CA ARG A 174 7.76 14.48 10.88
C ARG A 174 9.26 14.57 11.14
N ALA A 175 9.84 15.77 11.10
CA ALA A 175 11.24 15.98 11.47
C ALA A 175 11.52 15.58 12.92
N ALA A 176 10.65 15.96 13.86
CA ALA A 176 10.73 15.54 15.26
C ALA A 176 10.58 14.01 15.41
N TRP A 177 9.69 13.38 14.62
CA TRP A 177 9.54 11.94 14.58
C TRP A 177 10.84 11.24 14.16
N PHE A 178 11.53 11.71 13.11
CA PHE A 178 12.82 11.12 12.72
C PHE A 178 13.91 11.37 13.75
N ALA A 179 13.96 12.57 14.33
CA ALA A 179 14.92 12.88 15.39
C ALA A 179 14.80 11.90 16.57
N GLY A 180 13.57 11.58 17.00
CA GLY A 180 13.33 10.62 18.08
C GLY A 180 13.53 9.15 17.69
N ASN A 181 13.53 8.82 16.39
CA ASN A 181 13.81 7.48 15.86
C ASN A 181 15.23 7.32 15.27
N GLY A 182 16.17 8.19 15.64
CA GLY A 182 17.58 8.08 15.23
C GLY A 182 17.81 8.33 13.73
N GLY A 183 16.95 9.11 13.08
CA GLY A 183 17.06 9.47 11.67
C GLY A 183 16.69 8.34 10.69
N SER A 184 16.13 7.24 11.17
CA SER A 184 15.80 6.07 10.34
C SER A 184 14.29 5.80 10.30
N PHE A 185 13.85 5.10 9.26
CA PHE A 185 12.53 4.47 9.22
C PHE A 185 12.49 3.16 9.99
N PHE A 186 13.64 2.55 10.23
CA PHE A 186 13.73 1.17 10.70
C PHE A 186 14.15 1.11 12.17
N SER A 187 13.38 0.39 12.98
CA SER A 187 13.68 0.16 14.38
C SER A 187 13.04 -1.14 14.87
N PRO A 188 13.74 -1.94 15.71
CA PRO A 188 13.13 -3.09 16.36
C PRO A 188 11.91 -2.73 17.24
N ARG A 189 11.77 -1.46 17.64
CA ARG A 189 10.64 -0.95 18.44
C ARG A 189 9.28 -1.13 17.75
N PHE A 190 9.26 -1.22 16.41
CA PHE A 190 8.03 -1.39 15.64
C PHE A 190 7.61 -2.87 15.46
N LEU A 191 8.50 -3.83 15.76
CA LEU A 191 8.23 -5.26 15.59
C LEU A 191 6.93 -5.73 16.27
N PRO A 192 6.61 -5.35 17.52
CA PRO A 192 5.35 -5.79 18.15
C PRO A 192 4.13 -5.33 17.36
N THR A 193 4.10 -4.05 16.97
CA THR A 193 3.01 -3.44 16.20
C THR A 193 2.85 -4.11 14.84
N THR A 194 3.93 -4.21 14.05
CA THR A 194 3.89 -4.76 12.68
C THR A 194 3.60 -6.25 12.65
N VAL A 195 4.15 -7.04 13.58
CA VAL A 195 3.89 -8.48 13.67
C VAL A 195 2.43 -8.74 14.03
N VAL A 196 1.88 -8.02 15.02
CA VAL A 196 0.47 -8.16 15.39
C VAL A 196 -0.42 -7.73 14.22
N GLN A 197 -0.20 -6.56 13.64
CA GLN A 197 -1.02 -6.05 12.54
C GLN A 197 -0.99 -6.97 11.31
N TYR A 198 0.18 -7.43 10.89
CA TYR A 198 0.28 -8.25 9.67
C TYR A 198 -0.10 -9.72 9.86
N LEU A 199 -0.33 -10.21 11.09
CA LEU A 199 -0.74 -11.59 11.35
C LEU A 199 -2.15 -11.71 11.94
N ARG A 200 -2.76 -10.64 12.45
CA ARG A 200 -4.09 -10.69 13.07
C ARG A 200 -5.17 -11.17 12.09
N PRO A 201 -6.08 -12.07 12.50
CA PRO A 201 -7.10 -12.62 11.60
C PRO A 201 -8.30 -11.68 11.38
N ASP A 202 -8.36 -10.57 12.10
CA ASP A 202 -9.47 -9.60 12.18
C ASP A 202 -9.08 -8.23 11.61
N ALA A 203 -8.13 -8.17 10.68
CA ALA A 203 -7.73 -6.93 9.99
C ALA A 203 -8.76 -6.42 8.96
N VAL A 204 -9.90 -7.11 8.85
CA VAL A 204 -11.03 -6.72 8.00
C VAL A 204 -12.34 -6.93 8.74
N HIS A 205 -13.30 -6.08 8.43
CA HIS A 205 -14.66 -6.17 8.93
C HIS A 205 -15.63 -6.30 7.76
N PHE A 206 -16.70 -7.05 7.94
CA PHE A 206 -17.79 -7.03 6.97
C PHE A 206 -18.62 -5.77 7.14
N GLU A 207 -18.99 -5.16 6.03
CA GLU A 207 -19.92 -4.03 6.02
C GLU A 207 -21.00 -4.24 4.96
N ARG A 208 -22.06 -3.42 5.04
CA ARG A 208 -23.20 -3.50 4.11
C ARG A 208 -22.89 -2.89 2.74
N LEU A 209 -21.97 -1.93 2.69
CA LEU A 209 -21.56 -1.26 1.45
C LEU A 209 -20.60 -2.12 0.63
N VAL A 210 -20.78 -2.17 -0.69
CA VAL A 210 -19.85 -2.83 -1.62
C VAL A 210 -18.43 -2.25 -1.43
N PRO A 211 -17.34 -3.05 -1.40
CA PRO A 211 -17.23 -4.49 -1.69
C PRO A 211 -17.55 -5.44 -0.53
N PHE A 212 -18.37 -4.98 0.43
CA PHE A 212 -18.82 -5.66 1.65
C PHE A 212 -17.71 -5.98 2.66
N VAL A 213 -16.53 -5.39 2.45
CA VAL A 213 -15.36 -5.55 3.30
C VAL A 213 -14.77 -4.17 3.54
N LYS A 214 -14.62 -3.84 4.81
CA LYS A 214 -13.95 -2.65 5.33
C LYS A 214 -12.57 -3.06 5.86
N PHE A 215 -11.56 -2.26 5.57
CA PHE A 215 -10.18 -2.51 6.00
C PHE A 215 -9.83 -1.67 7.23
N GLY A 216 -9.11 -2.28 8.17
CA GLY A 216 -8.80 -1.67 9.46
C GLY A 216 -9.42 -2.45 10.65
N PRO A 217 -9.32 -1.93 11.89
CA PRO A 217 -8.84 -0.60 12.26
C PRO A 217 -7.35 -0.40 11.98
N ASN A 218 -6.92 0.86 11.96
CA ASN A 218 -5.50 1.22 11.96
C ASN A 218 -4.77 0.49 13.09
N ALA A 219 -3.48 0.18 12.87
CA ALA A 219 -2.72 -0.58 13.84
C ALA A 219 -2.65 0.18 15.17
N SER A 220 -2.86 -0.51 16.29
CA SER A 220 -2.58 0.09 17.60
C SER A 220 -1.09 0.06 17.85
N ASP A 221 -0.50 1.17 18.30
CA ASP A 221 0.90 1.21 18.68
C ASP A 221 1.14 0.33 19.92
N LEU A 222 1.86 -0.77 19.74
CA LEU A 222 2.24 -1.70 20.80
C LEU A 222 3.72 -1.52 21.23
N GLY A 223 4.44 -0.63 20.56
CA GLY A 223 5.84 -0.32 20.82
C GLY A 223 6.04 0.89 21.72
N SER A 224 7.32 1.22 21.98
CA SER A 224 7.70 2.41 22.75
C SER A 224 7.82 3.68 21.90
N TYR A 225 7.40 3.64 20.64
CA TYR A 225 7.52 4.74 19.69
C TYR A 225 6.35 4.69 18.69
N PRO A 226 5.70 5.83 18.38
CA PRO A 226 4.56 5.85 17.48
C PRO A 226 4.97 5.52 16.05
N LEU A 227 4.07 4.93 15.27
CA LEU A 227 4.26 4.78 13.82
C LEU A 227 4.34 6.17 13.15
N GLU A 228 5.14 6.28 12.10
CA GLU A 228 5.22 7.50 11.27
C GLU A 228 4.00 7.61 10.36
N GLY A 229 3.54 6.48 9.83
CA GLY A 229 2.33 6.41 9.03
C GLY A 229 1.62 5.07 9.25
N ASN A 230 0.31 5.15 9.40
CA ASN A 230 -0.52 4.02 9.78
C ASN A 230 -1.77 4.00 8.90
N THR A 231 -1.66 3.36 7.74
CA THR A 231 -2.77 3.31 6.80
C THR A 231 -3.59 2.05 6.98
N ALA A 232 -4.87 2.14 6.62
CA ALA A 232 -5.76 0.99 6.64
C ALA A 232 -5.15 -0.16 5.83
N SER A 233 -5.02 -1.32 6.47
CA SER A 233 -4.33 -2.48 5.89
C SER A 233 -5.03 -3.78 6.28
N SER A 234 -4.94 -4.78 5.40
CA SER A 234 -5.28 -6.15 5.74
C SER A 234 -4.09 -6.82 6.46
N SER A 235 -4.18 -8.14 6.63
CA SER A 235 -3.14 -8.98 7.20
C SER A 235 -2.82 -10.16 6.28
N LEU A 236 -1.72 -10.87 6.51
CA LEU A 236 -1.40 -12.09 5.77
C LEU A 236 -2.45 -13.18 5.99
N THR A 237 -2.98 -13.30 7.21
CA THR A 237 -3.95 -14.36 7.54
C THR A 237 -5.29 -14.13 6.84
N VAL A 238 -5.63 -12.89 6.50
CA VAL A 238 -6.79 -12.51 5.70
C VAL A 238 -6.47 -12.50 4.19
N ALA A 239 -5.50 -11.70 3.77
CA ALA A 239 -5.21 -11.46 2.36
C ALA A 239 -4.46 -12.63 1.69
N ALA A 240 -3.84 -13.53 2.45
CA ALA A 240 -3.09 -14.68 1.94
C ALA A 240 -3.50 -15.99 2.63
N THR A 241 -4.76 -16.13 3.06
CA THR A 241 -5.25 -17.26 3.89
C THR A 241 -4.81 -18.63 3.36
N ALA A 242 -5.01 -18.90 2.07
CA ALA A 242 -4.63 -20.17 1.46
C ALA A 242 -3.11 -20.43 1.53
N LEU A 243 -2.28 -19.40 1.30
CA LEU A 243 -0.82 -19.50 1.44
C LEU A 243 -0.41 -19.70 2.89
N CYS A 244 -1.00 -18.98 3.84
CA CYS A 244 -0.72 -19.14 5.27
C CYS A 244 -1.01 -20.57 5.75
N LEU A 245 -2.18 -21.12 5.40
CA LEU A 245 -2.55 -22.49 5.76
C LEU A 245 -1.57 -23.52 5.17
N LEU A 246 -1.23 -23.39 3.88
CA LEU A 246 -0.26 -24.27 3.23
C LEU A 246 1.15 -24.10 3.83
N ALA A 247 1.56 -22.88 4.17
CA ALA A 247 2.86 -22.59 4.77
C ALA A 247 3.00 -23.24 6.15
N VAL A 248 1.98 -23.16 7.00
CA VAL A 248 1.99 -23.82 8.33
C VAL A 248 2.13 -25.34 8.18
N ILE A 249 1.31 -25.94 7.31
CA ILE A 249 1.38 -27.38 7.03
C ILE A 249 2.77 -27.75 6.50
N GLY A 250 3.27 -26.99 5.54
CA GLY A 250 4.54 -27.23 4.86
C GLY A 250 5.74 -27.08 5.78
N ALA A 251 5.75 -26.07 6.64
CA ALA A 251 6.77 -25.89 7.66
C ALA A 251 6.80 -27.09 8.63
N GLY A 252 5.62 -27.53 9.10
CA GLY A 252 5.50 -28.75 9.91
C GLY A 252 6.06 -29.98 9.21
N MET A 253 5.86 -30.10 7.89
CA MET A 253 6.43 -31.19 7.09
C MET A 253 7.95 -31.11 6.93
N VAL A 254 8.50 -29.91 6.70
CA VAL A 254 9.96 -29.68 6.63
C VAL A 254 10.63 -30.12 7.93
N VAL A 255 10.07 -29.72 9.08
CA VAL A 255 10.56 -30.10 10.40
C VAL A 255 10.43 -31.61 10.63
N ARG A 256 9.24 -32.19 10.41
CA ARG A 256 8.98 -33.61 10.64
C ARG A 256 9.85 -34.53 9.77
N ARG A 257 10.12 -34.15 8.53
CA ARG A 257 10.95 -34.93 7.59
C ARG A 257 12.42 -34.54 7.63
N ARG A 258 12.82 -33.62 8.51
CA ARG A 258 14.19 -33.09 8.60
C ARG A 258 14.73 -32.64 7.24
N ALA A 259 13.89 -31.99 6.44
CA ALA A 259 14.23 -31.51 5.09
C ALA A 259 15.08 -30.23 5.16
N TRP A 260 16.16 -30.24 5.96
CA TRP A 260 16.98 -29.08 6.29
C TRP A 260 17.67 -28.43 5.08
N TRP A 261 17.74 -29.14 3.95
CA TRP A 261 18.22 -28.55 2.70
C TRP A 261 17.34 -27.37 2.23
N LEU A 262 16.04 -27.35 2.57
CA LEU A 262 15.13 -26.22 2.31
C LEU A 262 15.25 -25.09 3.34
N ALA A 263 15.87 -25.34 4.49
CA ALA A 263 16.00 -24.34 5.54
C ALA A 263 16.90 -23.16 5.09
N TRP A 264 17.88 -23.40 4.21
CA TRP A 264 18.81 -22.36 3.78
C TRP A 264 18.18 -21.30 2.85
N PRO A 265 17.47 -21.67 1.77
CA PRO A 265 16.72 -20.69 0.99
C PRO A 265 15.60 -20.03 1.82
N TRP A 266 14.97 -20.79 2.72
CA TRP A 266 13.88 -20.27 3.55
C TRP A 266 14.39 -19.28 4.62
N ALA A 267 15.57 -19.50 5.19
CA ALA A 267 16.20 -18.54 6.11
C ALA A 267 16.45 -17.19 5.44
N GLY A 268 16.88 -17.17 4.17
CA GLY A 268 16.97 -15.91 3.42
C GLY A 268 15.61 -15.24 3.20
N ALA A 269 14.53 -16.02 2.99
CA ALA A 269 13.17 -15.48 2.94
C ALA A 269 12.74 -14.86 4.28
N VAL A 270 13.11 -15.46 5.42
CA VAL A 270 12.86 -14.89 6.75
C VAL A 270 13.63 -13.57 6.94
N VAL A 271 14.87 -13.49 6.48
CA VAL A 271 15.65 -12.25 6.51
C VAL A 271 15.02 -11.16 5.62
N ALA A 272 14.44 -11.51 4.48
CA ALA A 272 13.72 -10.56 3.62
C ALA A 272 12.56 -9.86 4.33
N ALA A 273 11.90 -10.53 5.29
CA ALA A 273 10.79 -9.96 6.04
C ALA A 273 11.24 -8.95 7.12
N ALA A 274 12.50 -9.00 7.56
CA ALA A 274 12.95 -8.23 8.72
C ALA A 274 12.83 -6.71 8.53
N PRO A 275 13.29 -6.09 7.42
CA PRO A 275 13.15 -4.65 7.22
C PRO A 275 11.69 -4.20 7.23
N THR A 276 10.79 -4.99 6.63
CA THR A 276 9.36 -4.72 6.58
C THR A 276 8.70 -4.79 7.95
N LEU A 277 9.12 -5.72 8.81
CA LEU A 277 8.62 -5.79 10.19
C LEU A 277 9.24 -4.71 11.08
N MET A 278 10.42 -4.20 10.73
CA MET A 278 11.10 -3.16 11.49
C MET A 278 10.76 -1.75 10.99
N ILE A 279 9.91 -1.57 9.98
CA ILE A 279 9.60 -0.24 9.45
C ILE A 279 8.57 0.46 10.35
N GLY A 280 8.75 1.76 10.59
CA GLY A 280 7.80 2.62 11.31
C GLY A 280 6.53 2.96 10.51
N PHE A 281 6.12 2.09 9.58
CA PHE A 281 4.95 2.25 8.74
C PHE A 281 4.10 0.99 8.69
N ILE A 282 2.79 1.19 8.66
CA ILE A 282 1.82 0.16 8.29
C ILE A 282 1.19 0.55 6.96
N ALA A 283 1.26 -0.37 6.00
CA ALA A 283 0.58 -0.26 4.72
C ALA A 283 0.38 -1.66 4.13
N ASN A 284 -0.76 -1.88 3.47
CA ASN A 284 -1.10 -3.18 2.90
C ASN A 284 -0.06 -3.71 1.89
N ARG A 285 0.61 -2.80 1.18
CA ARG A 285 1.61 -3.12 0.16
C ARG A 285 2.81 -3.92 0.70
N TYR A 286 3.16 -3.67 1.97
CA TYR A 286 4.26 -4.36 2.66
C TYR A 286 4.00 -5.85 2.89
N LEU A 287 2.75 -6.32 2.82
CA LEU A 287 2.45 -7.75 2.94
C LEU A 287 3.14 -8.59 1.85
N VAL A 288 3.42 -8.02 0.67
CA VAL A 288 4.12 -8.72 -0.42
C VAL A 288 5.55 -9.10 -0.04
N ASP A 289 6.25 -8.28 0.76
CA ASP A 289 7.62 -8.57 1.22
C ASP A 289 7.67 -9.80 2.14
N LEU A 290 6.55 -10.16 2.76
CA LEU A 290 6.44 -11.29 3.67
C LEU A 290 6.09 -12.60 2.94
N LEU A 291 5.61 -12.53 1.69
CA LEU A 291 5.22 -13.70 0.90
C LEU A 291 6.36 -14.70 0.64
N PRO A 292 7.62 -14.31 0.41
CA PRO A 292 8.74 -15.24 0.33
C PRO A 292 8.78 -16.26 1.49
N VAL A 293 8.44 -15.84 2.71
CA VAL A 293 8.41 -16.70 3.91
C VAL A 293 7.34 -17.77 3.80
N LEU A 294 6.20 -17.47 3.16
CA LEU A 294 5.06 -18.36 3.03
C LEU A 294 5.18 -19.32 1.85
N VAL A 295 5.66 -18.84 0.70
CA VAL A 295 5.58 -19.56 -0.57
C VAL A 295 6.44 -20.82 -0.59
N LEU A 296 7.64 -20.76 0.01
CA LEU A 296 8.55 -21.92 0.07
C LEU A 296 7.96 -23.11 0.85
N PRO A 297 7.55 -22.96 2.12
CA PRO A 297 6.88 -24.04 2.84
C PRO A 297 5.52 -24.39 2.21
N ALA A 298 4.75 -23.43 1.67
CA ALA A 298 3.50 -23.74 1.00
C ALA A 298 3.69 -24.69 -0.21
N ALA A 299 4.79 -24.55 -0.96
CA ALA A 299 5.13 -25.47 -2.03
C ALA A 299 5.39 -26.89 -1.52
N VAL A 300 5.99 -27.03 -0.33
CA VAL A 300 6.17 -28.33 0.34
C VAL A 300 4.83 -28.97 0.67
N ALA A 301 3.89 -28.24 1.27
CA ALA A 301 2.55 -28.77 1.54
C ALA A 301 1.84 -29.21 0.26
N ALA A 302 1.92 -28.39 -0.79
CA ALA A 302 1.32 -28.68 -2.09
C ALA A 302 1.94 -29.90 -2.80
N VAL A 303 3.17 -30.31 -2.47
CA VAL A 303 3.80 -31.54 -2.98
C VAL A 303 3.53 -32.72 -2.06
N ALA A 304 3.77 -32.55 -0.77
CA ALA A 304 3.98 -33.66 0.14
C ALA A 304 2.72 -34.00 0.97
N TRP A 305 1.86 -33.04 1.31
CA TRP A 305 0.70 -33.29 2.17
C TRP A 305 -0.45 -34.02 1.46
N ARG A 306 -0.97 -35.10 2.06
CA ARG A 306 -2.19 -35.76 1.54
C ARG A 306 -3.26 -35.82 2.62
N PRO A 307 -4.34 -35.07 2.45
CA PRO A 307 -5.45 -35.17 3.37
C PRO A 307 -6.27 -36.44 3.12
N ALA A 308 -6.63 -37.15 4.19
CA ALA A 308 -7.55 -38.29 4.13
C ALA A 308 -8.92 -37.89 3.55
N ARG A 309 -9.39 -36.67 3.85
CA ARG A 309 -10.67 -36.11 3.37
C ARG A 309 -10.48 -35.18 2.17
N ALA A 310 -9.98 -35.71 1.05
CA ALA A 310 -9.60 -34.90 -0.11
C ALA A 310 -10.71 -33.96 -0.63
N ARG A 311 -11.99 -34.36 -0.56
CA ARG A 311 -13.13 -33.50 -0.97
C ARG A 311 -13.27 -32.27 -0.06
N LEU A 312 -13.24 -32.46 1.26
CA LEU A 312 -13.32 -31.36 2.24
C LEU A 312 -12.19 -30.35 2.00
N TRP A 313 -10.96 -30.83 1.86
CA TRP A 313 -9.81 -29.95 1.68
C TRP A 313 -9.77 -29.24 0.33
N LYS A 314 -10.32 -29.84 -0.73
CA LYS A 314 -10.55 -29.12 -1.99
C LYS A 314 -11.56 -27.99 -1.79
N GLY A 315 -12.64 -28.22 -1.05
CA GLY A 315 -13.62 -27.19 -0.69
C GLY A 315 -13.00 -26.05 0.12
N LEU A 316 -12.25 -26.38 1.18
CA LEU A 316 -11.54 -25.39 2.00
C LEU A 316 -10.47 -24.62 1.21
N ALA A 317 -9.73 -25.31 0.33
CA ALA A 317 -8.77 -24.66 -0.56
C ALA A 317 -9.48 -23.69 -1.52
N LEU A 318 -10.58 -24.11 -2.15
CA LEU A 318 -11.35 -23.23 -3.03
C LEU A 318 -11.92 -22.03 -2.26
N ALA A 319 -12.53 -22.25 -1.10
CA ALA A 319 -13.09 -21.20 -0.27
C ALA A 319 -12.02 -20.18 0.16
N SER A 320 -10.85 -20.64 0.61
CA SER A 320 -9.73 -19.76 0.99
C SER A 320 -9.10 -19.02 -0.21
N LEU A 321 -9.13 -19.60 -1.41
CA LEU A 321 -8.72 -18.91 -2.64
C LEU A 321 -9.70 -17.82 -3.06
N VAL A 322 -11.00 -18.13 -3.04
CA VAL A 322 -12.06 -17.15 -3.34
C VAL A 322 -12.03 -16.03 -2.32
N TRP A 323 -11.86 -16.35 -1.04
CA TRP A 323 -11.70 -15.36 0.03
C TRP A 323 -10.47 -14.47 -0.19
N GLY A 324 -9.29 -15.05 -0.42
CA GLY A 324 -8.08 -14.25 -0.70
C GLY A 324 -8.24 -13.37 -1.93
N ALA A 325 -8.84 -13.88 -3.00
CA ALA A 325 -9.10 -13.10 -4.21
C ALA A 325 -10.06 -11.94 -3.93
N TRP A 326 -11.16 -12.21 -3.23
CA TRP A 326 -12.13 -11.18 -2.84
C TRP A 326 -11.49 -10.12 -1.95
N ALA A 327 -10.79 -10.51 -0.88
CA ALA A 327 -10.16 -9.56 0.04
C ALA A 327 -9.17 -8.63 -0.69
N ASN A 328 -8.37 -9.15 -1.62
CA ASN A 328 -7.40 -8.34 -2.36
C ASN A 328 -8.02 -7.49 -3.48
N VAL A 329 -9.06 -7.98 -4.16
CA VAL A 329 -9.81 -7.17 -5.15
C VAL A 329 -10.58 -6.06 -4.43
N ALA A 330 -11.24 -6.40 -3.32
CA ALA A 330 -11.93 -5.44 -2.47
C ALA A 330 -10.96 -4.35 -1.99
N PHE A 331 -9.76 -4.72 -1.55
CA PHE A 331 -8.74 -3.76 -1.14
C PHE A 331 -8.32 -2.86 -2.30
N ALA A 332 -8.00 -3.42 -3.47
CA ALA A 332 -7.56 -2.65 -4.64
C ALA A 332 -8.62 -1.66 -5.13
N VAL A 333 -9.88 -2.09 -5.19
CA VAL A 333 -11.01 -1.23 -5.55
C VAL A 333 -11.20 -0.16 -4.49
N TRP A 334 -11.20 -0.55 -3.21
CA TRP A 334 -11.35 0.39 -2.10
C TRP A 334 -10.26 1.47 -2.16
N THR A 335 -8.97 1.11 -2.20
CA THR A 335 -7.89 2.12 -2.25
C THR A 335 -7.89 2.98 -3.51
N SER A 336 -8.31 2.45 -4.67
CA SER A 336 -8.29 3.20 -5.93
C SER A 336 -9.48 4.15 -6.05
N GLU A 337 -10.64 3.75 -5.52
CA GLU A 337 -11.92 4.42 -5.80
C GLU A 337 -12.53 5.09 -4.57
N LEU A 338 -11.97 4.96 -3.35
CA LEU A 338 -12.58 5.51 -2.14
C LEU A 338 -12.91 7.00 -2.24
N LYS A 339 -12.01 7.75 -2.88
CA LYS A 339 -12.12 9.21 -3.07
C LYS A 339 -12.96 9.59 -4.28
N ASN A 340 -13.39 8.63 -5.09
CA ASN A 340 -14.20 8.88 -6.26
C ASN A 340 -15.66 9.06 -5.82
N PRO A 341 -16.27 10.25 -6.00
CA PRO A 341 -17.65 10.49 -5.58
C PRO A 341 -18.62 9.52 -6.25
N GLY A 342 -18.37 9.18 -7.53
CA GLY A 342 -19.19 8.22 -8.28
C GLY A 342 -19.15 6.82 -7.67
N PHE A 343 -18.01 6.39 -7.14
CA PHE A 343 -17.91 5.11 -6.44
C PHE A 343 -18.69 5.13 -5.12
N THR A 344 -18.56 6.18 -4.32
CA THR A 344 -19.34 6.34 -3.08
C THR A 344 -20.85 6.34 -3.37
N SER A 345 -21.29 7.14 -4.35
CA SER A 345 -22.69 7.16 -4.80
C SER A 345 -23.19 5.76 -5.19
N TRP A 346 -22.43 5.06 -6.03
CA TRP A 346 -22.76 3.71 -6.48
C TRP A 346 -22.89 2.70 -5.32
N ARG A 347 -22.00 2.77 -4.31
CA ARG A 347 -22.08 1.92 -3.12
C ARG A 347 -23.41 2.11 -2.38
N TYR A 348 -23.83 3.36 -2.17
CA TYR A 348 -25.09 3.66 -1.48
C TYR A 348 -26.33 3.37 -2.33
N GLN A 349 -26.24 3.44 -3.66
CA GLN A 349 -27.30 3.01 -4.57
C GLN A 349 -27.52 1.50 -4.51
N ILE A 350 -26.43 0.70 -4.53
CA ILE A 350 -26.54 -0.76 -4.34
C ILE A 350 -27.10 -1.08 -2.95
N ASP A 351 -26.61 -0.38 -1.93
CA ASP A 351 -27.09 -0.53 -0.57
C ASP A 351 -28.61 -0.31 -0.47
N ASP A 352 -29.12 0.76 -1.09
CA ASP A 352 -30.55 1.05 -1.14
C ASP A 352 -31.34 -0.05 -1.86
N ALA A 353 -30.85 -0.47 -3.03
CA ALA A 353 -31.51 -1.45 -3.86
C ALA A 353 -31.56 -2.85 -3.21
N VAL A 354 -30.54 -3.22 -2.45
CA VAL A 354 -30.40 -4.57 -1.86
C VAL A 354 -30.94 -4.64 -0.43
N PHE A 355 -30.68 -3.62 0.39
CA PHE A 355 -31.01 -3.62 1.81
C PHE A 355 -32.03 -2.55 2.19
N GLY A 356 -32.06 -1.42 1.49
CA GLY A 356 -32.92 -0.28 1.80
C GLY A 356 -32.65 0.34 3.17
N GLY A 357 -33.57 1.22 3.60
CA GLY A 357 -33.53 1.87 4.92
C GLY A 357 -32.41 2.91 5.07
N ALA A 358 -32.12 3.28 6.32
CA ALA A 358 -31.13 4.28 6.66
C ALA A 358 -29.72 3.87 6.17
N PRO A 359 -28.95 4.78 5.55
CA PRO A 359 -27.64 4.47 5.00
C PRO A 359 -26.64 4.13 6.13
N PRO A 360 -25.80 3.09 5.96
CA PRO A 360 -24.86 2.67 6.99
C PRO A 360 -23.60 3.54 6.95
N ASN A 361 -22.86 3.63 8.05
CA ASN A 361 -21.56 4.31 8.11
C ASN A 361 -21.58 5.79 7.67
N VAL A 362 -22.69 6.50 7.91
CA VAL A 362 -22.80 7.94 7.70
C VAL A 362 -22.89 8.65 9.05
N VAL A 363 -21.99 9.60 9.33
CA VAL A 363 -22.00 10.41 10.56
C VAL A 363 -22.09 11.91 10.23
N ASP A 364 -22.46 12.73 11.21
CA ASP A 364 -22.33 14.17 11.07
C ASP A 364 -20.88 14.57 11.33
N VAL A 365 -20.34 15.45 10.51
CA VAL A 365 -19.01 16.00 10.71
C VAL A 365 -19.08 16.99 11.86
N VAL A 366 -18.17 16.82 12.83
CA VAL A 366 -17.95 17.78 13.90
C VAL A 366 -16.55 18.36 13.70
N PRO A 367 -16.43 19.64 13.29
CA PRO A 367 -15.13 20.28 13.13
C PRO A 367 -14.27 20.17 14.40
N GLY A 368 -13.02 19.75 14.25
CA GLY A 368 -12.10 19.49 15.37
C GLY A 368 -12.45 18.27 16.25
N GLY A 369 -13.52 17.54 15.92
CA GLY A 369 -13.90 16.29 16.57
C GLY A 369 -13.00 15.12 16.18
N PRO A 370 -13.10 13.99 16.91
CA PRO A 370 -12.36 12.79 16.57
C PRO A 370 -12.81 12.24 15.20
N VAL A 371 -11.85 11.93 14.33
CA VAL A 371 -12.13 11.34 13.03
C VAL A 371 -12.52 9.86 13.21
N PRO A 372 -13.65 9.39 12.64
CA PRO A 372 -14.07 7.99 12.72
C PRO A 372 -13.11 7.04 11.99
N SER A 373 -13.41 5.74 12.00
CA SER A 373 -12.63 4.75 11.23
C SER A 373 -12.65 5.02 9.71
N PRO A 374 -11.58 4.69 8.96
CA PRO A 374 -11.49 4.85 7.50
C PRO A 374 -12.69 4.30 6.74
N GLY A 375 -13.12 4.98 5.67
CA GLY A 375 -14.28 4.62 4.85
C GLY A 375 -15.64 5.01 5.43
N THR A 376 -15.68 5.69 6.58
CA THR A 376 -16.90 6.32 7.12
C THR A 376 -17.20 7.59 6.32
N VAL A 377 -18.47 7.83 6.00
CA VAL A 377 -18.90 9.04 5.28
C VAL A 377 -19.39 10.08 6.27
N GLY A 378 -18.97 11.32 6.09
CA GLY A 378 -19.34 12.46 6.92
C GLY A 378 -20.18 13.44 6.11
N ILE A 379 -21.27 13.94 6.70
CA ILE A 379 -22.02 15.07 6.16
C ILE A 379 -21.79 16.27 7.06
N ASP A 380 -21.38 17.39 6.48
CA ASP A 380 -21.23 18.67 7.17
C ASP A 380 -22.45 19.57 6.91
N GLY A 381 -23.02 20.10 8.00
CA GLY A 381 -24.14 21.03 7.96
C GLY A 381 -25.32 20.56 7.10
N ALA A 382 -25.82 21.47 6.26
CA ALA A 382 -26.93 21.21 5.34
C ALA A 382 -26.42 20.68 3.98
N CYS A 383 -25.53 19.68 4.01
CA CYS A 383 -24.75 19.26 2.84
C CYS A 383 -23.85 20.41 2.32
N ASP A 384 -23.18 21.12 3.24
CA ASP A 384 -22.13 22.08 2.87
C ASP A 384 -20.89 21.34 2.36
N GLY A 385 -20.65 20.14 2.88
CA GLY A 385 -19.69 19.18 2.34
C GLY A 385 -20.06 17.73 2.65
N LEU A 386 -19.69 16.83 1.74
CA LEU A 386 -19.71 15.38 1.90
C LEU A 386 -18.27 14.89 1.92
N TYR A 387 -17.94 14.08 2.91
CA TYR A 387 -16.58 13.64 3.17
C TYR A 387 -16.49 12.14 3.31
N ILE A 388 -15.31 11.59 3.10
CA ILE A 388 -14.98 10.22 3.48
C ILE A 388 -13.70 10.20 4.30
N VAL A 389 -13.65 9.35 5.32
CA VAL A 389 -12.42 9.20 6.11
C VAL A 389 -11.38 8.39 5.34
N GLU A 390 -10.16 8.90 5.24
CA GLU A 390 -8.97 8.17 4.83
C GLU A 390 -7.82 8.49 5.80
N ASP A 391 -7.13 7.45 6.31
CA ASP A 391 -5.92 7.60 7.13
C ASP A 391 -6.05 8.66 8.24
N ASP A 392 -7.19 8.63 8.96
CA ASP A 392 -7.55 9.54 10.07
C ASP A 392 -7.79 11.01 9.66
N HIS A 393 -8.04 11.27 8.37
CA HIS A 393 -8.39 12.59 7.84
C HIS A 393 -9.71 12.54 7.07
N TRP A 394 -10.42 13.67 7.02
CA TRP A 394 -11.57 13.84 6.13
C TRP A 394 -11.10 14.22 4.74
N VAL A 395 -11.56 13.49 3.74
CA VAL A 395 -11.31 13.77 2.33
C VAL A 395 -12.62 14.21 1.68
N PRO A 396 -12.67 15.37 1.02
CA PRO A 396 -13.91 15.85 0.41
C PRO A 396 -14.29 14.99 -0.80
N LEU A 397 -15.58 14.64 -0.88
CA LEU A 397 -16.22 13.97 -2.02
C LEU A 397 -17.10 14.94 -2.80
N GLU A 398 -17.87 15.77 -2.10
CA GLU A 398 -18.66 16.86 -2.69
C GLU A 398 -18.54 18.08 -1.78
N LEU A 399 -18.43 19.27 -2.37
CA LEU A 399 -18.36 20.53 -1.66
C LEU A 399 -19.34 21.50 -2.30
N ALA A 400 -20.16 22.14 -1.47
CA ALA A 400 -21.26 22.96 -1.96
C ALA A 400 -20.77 24.29 -2.55
N TRP A 401 -21.31 24.66 -3.71
CA TRP A 401 -21.17 26.00 -4.27
C TRP A 401 -21.81 27.06 -3.36
N GLY A 402 -21.13 28.19 -3.22
CA GLY A 402 -21.52 29.30 -2.34
C GLY A 402 -21.22 29.08 -0.84
N ALA A 403 -20.90 27.87 -0.39
CA ALA A 403 -20.54 27.59 1.00
C ALA A 403 -19.07 27.15 1.16
N ARG A 404 -18.57 26.32 0.23
CA ARG A 404 -17.21 25.77 0.23
C ARG A 404 -16.46 26.04 -1.07
N ARG A 405 -17.17 26.41 -2.14
CA ARG A 405 -16.62 26.69 -3.48
C ARG A 405 -17.23 27.94 -4.08
N ILE A 406 -16.42 28.78 -4.68
CA ILE A 406 -16.85 29.96 -5.46
C ILE A 406 -16.02 29.99 -6.74
N ALA A 407 -16.65 30.36 -7.86
CA ALA A 407 -15.96 30.49 -9.14
C ALA A 407 -16.22 31.86 -9.76
N PHE A 408 -15.19 32.46 -10.34
CA PHE A 408 -15.28 33.75 -11.02
C PHE A 408 -14.23 33.87 -12.12
N VAL A 409 -14.42 34.81 -13.04
CA VAL A 409 -13.42 35.10 -14.08
C VAL A 409 -12.42 36.13 -13.58
N MET A 410 -11.13 35.83 -13.71
CA MET A 410 -10.06 36.74 -13.31
C MET A 410 -10.12 38.05 -14.13
N PRO A 411 -10.28 39.22 -13.50
CA PRO A 411 -10.40 40.48 -14.22
C PRO A 411 -9.08 40.88 -14.89
N ALA A 412 -9.17 41.60 -16.00
CA ALA A 412 -8.01 42.25 -16.61
C ALA A 412 -7.75 43.59 -15.89
N LEU A 413 -6.70 43.65 -15.07
CA LEU A 413 -6.33 44.87 -14.36
C LEU A 413 -5.74 45.91 -15.32
N THR A 414 -6.23 47.15 -15.24
CA THR A 414 -5.79 48.28 -16.07
C THR A 414 -4.73 49.13 -15.36
N ALA A 415 -4.16 50.14 -16.04
CA ALA A 415 -3.21 51.06 -15.43
C ALA A 415 -3.80 51.87 -14.27
N ASP A 416 -5.10 52.13 -14.33
CA ASP A 416 -5.81 52.93 -13.35
C ASP A 416 -6.30 52.10 -12.16
N HIS A 417 -6.30 50.76 -12.28
CA HIS A 417 -6.72 49.81 -11.24
C HIS A 417 -5.64 48.74 -11.06
N TRP A 418 -4.58 49.09 -10.32
CA TRP A 418 -3.46 48.20 -10.04
C TRP A 418 -3.77 47.18 -8.94
N GLU A 419 -4.89 47.34 -8.23
CA GLU A 419 -5.38 46.45 -7.18
C GLU A 419 -6.90 46.34 -7.28
N GLN A 420 -7.45 45.12 -7.19
CA GLN A 420 -8.89 44.88 -7.16
C GLN A 420 -9.21 43.76 -6.17
N THR A 421 -10.04 44.05 -5.18
CA THR A 421 -10.59 43.03 -4.28
C THR A 421 -11.47 42.07 -5.08
N LEU A 422 -11.17 40.77 -5.00
CA LEU A 422 -11.91 39.71 -5.68
C LEU A 422 -12.95 39.09 -4.76
N ILE A 423 -12.53 38.72 -3.54
CA ILE A 423 -13.38 38.12 -2.52
C ILE A 423 -13.12 38.83 -1.20
N THR A 424 -14.18 39.23 -0.51
CA THR A 424 -14.13 39.62 0.89
C THR A 424 -14.86 38.59 1.72
N THR A 425 -14.23 38.10 2.79
CA THR A 425 -14.81 37.19 3.77
C THR A 425 -14.69 37.80 5.17
N GLY A 426 -15.32 37.17 6.18
CA GLY A 426 -15.09 37.55 7.58
C GLY A 426 -13.64 37.37 8.05
N ASP A 427 -12.87 36.50 7.39
CA ASP A 427 -11.55 36.02 7.83
C ASP A 427 -10.37 36.55 6.99
N GLY A 428 -10.66 37.35 5.95
CA GLY A 428 -9.63 37.88 5.06
C GLY A 428 -10.15 38.34 3.71
N VAL A 429 -9.22 38.84 2.89
CA VAL A 429 -9.50 39.40 1.57
C VAL A 429 -8.62 38.72 0.53
N LEU A 430 -9.23 38.24 -0.55
CA LEU A 430 -8.53 37.82 -1.75
C LEU A 430 -8.49 38.98 -2.73
N THR A 431 -7.30 39.39 -3.13
CA THR A 431 -7.07 40.57 -3.97
C THR A 431 -6.28 40.18 -5.22
N ALA A 432 -6.65 40.74 -6.37
CA ALA A 432 -5.82 40.74 -7.56
C ALA A 432 -4.93 41.99 -7.55
N ILE A 433 -3.62 41.81 -7.71
CA ILE A 433 -2.65 42.90 -7.81
C ILE A 433 -1.98 42.83 -9.19
N ARG A 434 -1.87 43.97 -9.86
CA ARG A 434 -1.22 44.09 -11.15
C ARG A 434 0.30 44.12 -10.97
N ALA A 435 0.99 43.08 -11.42
CA ALA A 435 2.43 43.09 -11.67
C ALA A 435 2.69 42.96 -13.18
N ASP A 436 3.89 42.53 -13.60
CA ASP A 436 4.19 42.17 -15.00
C ASP A 436 3.26 41.05 -15.53
N SER A 437 2.62 40.32 -14.61
CA SER A 437 1.44 39.46 -14.77
C SER A 437 0.46 39.75 -13.64
N THR A 438 -0.82 39.35 -13.76
CA THR A 438 -1.77 39.54 -12.65
C THR A 438 -1.40 38.61 -11.50
N GLY A 439 -0.95 39.19 -10.39
CA GLY A 439 -0.73 38.50 -9.12
C GLY A 439 -2.05 38.33 -8.39
N LEU A 440 -2.25 37.18 -7.77
CA LEU A 440 -3.30 36.91 -6.82
C LEU A 440 -2.68 36.91 -5.44
N THR A 441 -3.19 37.73 -4.52
CA THR A 441 -2.74 37.76 -3.14
C THR A 441 -3.90 37.47 -2.20
N TRP A 442 -3.72 36.50 -1.31
CA TRP A 442 -4.60 36.32 -0.15
C TRP A 442 -3.99 37.06 1.04
N ASP A 443 -4.76 37.97 1.61
CA ASP A 443 -4.38 38.71 2.82
C ASP A 443 -5.34 38.32 3.97
N PRO A 444 -4.92 37.38 4.85
CA PRO A 444 -5.76 36.98 5.97
C PRO A 444 -5.89 38.12 7.00
N THR A 445 -7.00 38.17 7.74
CA THR A 445 -7.15 39.16 8.83
C THR A 445 -6.07 38.97 9.90
N ASP A 446 -5.70 37.71 10.15
CA ASP A 446 -4.63 37.29 11.04
C ASP A 446 -3.68 36.33 10.29
N GLY A 447 -2.49 36.78 9.88
CA GLY A 447 -1.47 35.90 9.31
C GLY A 447 -0.53 36.54 8.31
N GLU A 448 0.25 35.70 7.62
CA GLU A 448 1.12 36.11 6.52
C GLU A 448 0.38 36.00 5.19
N SER A 449 0.46 37.04 4.37
CA SER A 449 -0.13 37.07 3.04
C SER A 449 0.57 36.06 2.11
N SER A 450 -0.17 35.52 1.16
CA SER A 450 0.36 34.58 0.16
C SER A 450 0.04 35.03 -1.25
N ALA A 451 0.96 34.78 -2.18
CA ALA A 451 0.87 35.29 -3.55
C ALA A 451 1.05 34.18 -4.59
N ALA A 452 0.31 34.27 -5.68
CA ALA A 452 0.40 33.41 -6.86
C ALA A 452 0.26 34.25 -8.14
N LEU A 453 0.64 33.71 -9.29
CA LEU A 453 0.40 34.36 -10.58
C LEU A 453 -0.76 33.68 -11.30
N VAL A 454 -1.71 34.47 -11.79
CA VAL A 454 -2.91 33.99 -12.47
C VAL A 454 -3.11 34.77 -13.77
N PRO A 455 -3.30 34.11 -14.92
CA PRO A 455 -3.61 34.81 -16.16
C PRO A 455 -4.92 35.60 -16.08
N ALA A 456 -4.97 36.80 -16.66
CA ALA A 456 -6.22 37.52 -16.82
C ALA A 456 -7.19 36.71 -17.72
N GLY A 457 -8.47 36.70 -17.37
CA GLY A 457 -9.51 35.92 -18.04
C GLY A 457 -9.55 34.43 -17.67
N ALA A 458 -8.63 33.94 -16.83
CA ALA A 458 -8.69 32.58 -16.32
C ALA A 458 -9.95 32.37 -15.47
N LEU A 459 -10.55 31.19 -15.54
CA LEU A 459 -11.58 30.78 -14.61
C LEU A 459 -10.90 30.41 -13.29
N VAL A 460 -11.18 31.19 -12.24
CA VAL A 460 -10.64 30.98 -10.90
C VAL A 460 -11.71 30.32 -10.06
N GLU A 461 -11.35 29.18 -9.45
CA GLU A 461 -12.13 28.51 -8.44
C GLU A 461 -11.40 28.61 -7.10
N VAL A 462 -12.11 29.11 -6.09
CA VAL A 462 -11.64 29.16 -4.71
C VAL A 462 -12.41 28.12 -3.93
N VAL A 463 -11.67 27.17 -3.36
CA VAL A 463 -12.19 26.10 -2.52
C VAL A 463 -11.68 26.34 -1.10
N ALA A 464 -12.57 26.61 -0.15
CA ALA A 464 -12.21 26.71 1.26
C ALA A 464 -12.99 25.68 2.08
N ASP A 465 -12.25 24.77 2.69
CA ASP A 465 -12.81 23.66 3.44
C ASP A 465 -12.17 23.52 4.84
N PRO A 466 -12.87 23.91 5.92
CA PRO A 466 -12.34 23.85 7.27
C PRO A 466 -12.29 22.41 7.81
N VAL A 467 -12.99 21.47 7.17
CA VAL A 467 -13.02 20.05 7.57
C VAL A 467 -11.80 19.31 7.01
N ALA A 468 -11.52 19.47 5.72
CA ALA A 468 -10.32 18.91 5.09
C ALA A 468 -9.05 19.71 5.41
N GLY A 469 -9.22 20.97 5.80
CA GLY A 469 -8.15 21.87 6.22
C GLY A 469 -7.54 22.62 5.05
N GLY A 470 -7.97 23.88 4.89
CA GLY A 470 -7.28 24.86 4.07
C GLY A 470 -8.14 25.55 3.01
N MET A 471 -7.45 26.31 2.17
CA MET A 471 -7.98 26.97 0.99
C MET A 471 -7.09 26.65 -0.21
N HIS A 472 -7.71 26.23 -1.29
CA HIS A 472 -7.09 26.01 -2.58
C HIS A 472 -7.62 27.03 -3.58
N VAL A 473 -6.73 27.61 -4.37
CA VAL A 473 -7.12 28.40 -5.54
C VAL A 473 -6.66 27.68 -6.79
N VAL A 474 -7.60 27.41 -7.68
CA VAL A 474 -7.40 26.72 -8.94
C VAL A 474 -7.72 27.69 -10.08
N ALA A 475 -6.77 27.93 -10.98
CA ALA A 475 -6.97 28.74 -12.18
C ALA A 475 -6.87 27.85 -13.42
N ASP A 476 -7.93 27.84 -14.24
CA ASP A 476 -8.04 26.99 -15.45
C ASP A 476 -7.67 25.51 -15.19
N GLY A 477 -8.08 25.00 -14.03
CA GLY A 477 -7.82 23.61 -13.62
C GLY A 477 -6.43 23.36 -13.01
N THR A 478 -5.59 24.38 -12.86
CA THR A 478 -4.26 24.26 -12.21
C THR A 478 -4.28 24.91 -10.83
N GLU A 479 -3.85 24.20 -9.79
CA GLU A 479 -3.67 24.79 -8.46
C GLU A 479 -2.54 25.83 -8.49
N VAL A 480 -2.87 27.07 -8.12
CA VAL A 480 -1.95 28.20 -8.11
C VAL A 480 -1.60 28.66 -6.69
N MET A 481 -2.45 28.35 -5.71
CA MET A 481 -2.26 28.75 -4.32
C MET A 481 -2.87 27.70 -3.38
N PHE A 482 -2.15 27.39 -2.31
CA PHE A 482 -2.62 26.56 -1.21
C PHE A 482 -2.32 27.23 0.12
N LEU A 483 -3.30 27.24 1.01
CA LEU A 483 -3.23 27.84 2.33
C LEU A 483 -3.81 26.89 3.36
N LEU A 484 -3.21 26.87 4.56
CA LEU A 484 -3.74 26.08 5.68
C LEU A 484 -4.94 26.74 6.36
N ALA A 485 -5.14 28.05 6.15
CA ALA A 485 -6.33 28.76 6.59
C ALA A 485 -7.52 28.46 5.68
N SER A 486 -8.71 28.34 6.25
CA SER A 486 -9.94 28.05 5.52
C SER A 486 -11.01 29.10 5.84
N PRO A 487 -11.09 30.19 5.05
CA PRO A 487 -12.07 31.25 5.29
C PRO A 487 -13.51 30.76 5.06
N ASP A 488 -14.47 31.32 5.78
CA ASP A 488 -15.88 31.00 5.60
C ASP A 488 -16.45 31.65 4.32
N LEU A 489 -16.53 30.87 3.25
CA LEU A 489 -17.05 31.33 1.96
C LEU A 489 -18.57 31.54 1.96
N SER A 490 -19.32 31.07 2.96
CA SER A 490 -20.77 31.35 3.05
C SER A 490 -21.07 32.84 3.29
N THR A 491 -20.08 33.57 3.80
CA THR A 491 -20.14 35.03 4.01
C THR A 491 -19.43 35.82 2.91
N ALA A 492 -18.89 35.14 1.91
CA ALA A 492 -18.09 35.77 0.88
C ALA A 492 -18.92 36.69 0.00
N THR A 493 -18.39 37.89 -0.24
CA THR A 493 -18.91 38.81 -1.26
C THR A 493 -17.88 39.00 -2.35
N LEU A 494 -18.32 38.87 -3.61
CA LEU A 494 -17.48 39.17 -4.77
C LEU A 494 -17.31 40.68 -4.91
N GLY A 495 -16.10 41.10 -5.32
CA GLY A 495 -15.80 42.49 -5.62
C GLY A 495 -16.62 43.04 -6.78
N GLU A 496 -16.74 44.36 -6.85
CA GLU A 496 -17.45 45.03 -7.93
C GLU A 496 -16.78 44.74 -9.29
N GLY A 497 -17.60 44.44 -10.30
CA GLY A 497 -17.16 44.17 -11.67
C GLY A 497 -16.59 42.76 -11.90
N ILE A 498 -16.60 41.88 -10.89
CA ILE A 498 -16.22 40.48 -11.03
C ILE A 498 -17.37 39.69 -11.67
N GLU A 499 -17.08 38.94 -12.74
CA GLU A 499 -18.05 38.03 -13.35
C GLU A 499 -18.16 36.76 -12.50
N ASP A 500 -19.24 36.66 -11.73
CA ASP A 500 -19.57 35.46 -10.97
C ASP A 500 -19.91 34.30 -11.91
N ARG A 501 -19.21 33.18 -11.73
CA ARG A 501 -19.44 31.91 -12.44
C ARG A 501 -19.85 30.80 -11.48
N THR A 502 -20.17 31.13 -10.24
CA THR A 502 -20.65 30.19 -9.23
C THR A 502 -21.99 29.63 -9.67
N PRO A 503 -22.12 28.29 -9.82
CA PRO A 503 -23.40 27.66 -10.08
C PRO A 503 -24.45 28.03 -9.04
N THR A 504 -25.70 28.14 -9.49
CA THR A 504 -26.84 28.43 -8.60
C THR A 504 -27.35 27.18 -7.88
N ASP A 505 -27.06 25.99 -8.42
CA ASP A 505 -27.22 24.74 -7.68
C ASP A 505 -26.06 24.53 -6.71
N ARG A 506 -26.33 23.89 -5.57
CA ARG A 506 -25.29 23.59 -4.57
C ARG A 506 -24.27 22.58 -5.09
N GLY A 507 -24.60 21.79 -6.11
CA GLY A 507 -23.71 20.76 -6.65
C GLY A 507 -23.45 19.57 -5.72
N THR A 508 -24.39 19.23 -4.83
CA THR A 508 -24.24 18.17 -3.81
C THR A 508 -25.22 16.99 -3.93
N PRO A 509 -25.46 16.43 -5.14
CA PRO A 509 -26.50 15.43 -5.35
C PRO A 509 -26.27 14.12 -4.58
N ILE A 510 -25.02 13.73 -4.32
CA ILE A 510 -24.73 12.51 -3.55
C ILE A 510 -25.05 12.77 -2.08
N CYS A 511 -24.64 13.92 -1.55
CA CYS A 511 -24.95 14.30 -0.17
C CYS A 511 -26.46 14.35 0.05
N ASP A 512 -27.20 15.04 -0.82
CA ASP A 512 -28.64 15.19 -0.71
C ASP A 512 -29.35 13.83 -0.73
N ALA A 513 -28.91 12.91 -1.61
CA ALA A 513 -29.47 11.58 -1.69
C ALA A 513 -29.21 10.72 -0.44
N ILE A 514 -28.03 10.85 0.18
CA ILE A 514 -27.69 10.15 1.42
C ILE A 514 -28.45 10.77 2.60
N ALA A 515 -28.49 12.11 2.69
CA ALA A 515 -29.15 12.86 3.74
C ALA A 515 -30.66 12.62 3.76
N ALA A 516 -31.32 12.58 2.60
CA ALA A 516 -32.76 12.33 2.49
C ALA A 516 -33.20 10.95 2.99
N ARG A 517 -32.26 10.00 3.14
CA ARG A 517 -32.52 8.64 3.62
C ARG A 517 -32.16 8.42 5.09
N ARG A 518 -31.51 9.39 5.75
CA ARG A 518 -31.28 9.35 7.20
C ARG A 518 -32.57 9.60 7.95
#